data_AF-A0A920TKG0-F1
#
_entry.id   AF-A0A920TKG0-F1
#
_cell.length_a   1.000
_cell.length_b   1.000
_cell.length_c   1.000
_cell.angle_alpha   90.00
_cell.angle_beta   90.00
_cell.angle_gamma   90.00
#
_symmetry.space_group_name_H-M   'P 1'
#
loop_
_entity.id
_entity.type
_entity.pdbx_description
1 polymer ?
#
loop_
_entity_poly.entity_id
_entity_poly.type
_entity_poly.pdbx_seq_one_letter_code
_entity_poly.pdbx_strand_id
1 'polypeptide(L)'
;MPGTNWIGLWTLITREVGRFFSVYRQTVLPGLISSGLYILVFGFTLEQRIAEINGIPYTLFILPGLLMMNTLTNATANTSSSMLQMKLLQQLPDILTAPLSAMEISLAYIIGGTVRGTVNGILVMLLGVILIDMPVQQPAATIGFIIMVSGALPVWGWSWDNYPIPGINWR
;
A
#
# COMPACT_ATOMS: atom_id res chain seq x y z
N MET A 1 -8.60 25.44 20.91
CA MET A 1 -8.16 24.47 19.89
C MET A 1 -9.16 24.60 18.76
N PRO A 2 -8.79 24.99 17.52
CA PRO A 2 -9.80 24.97 16.47
C PRO A 2 -10.30 23.53 16.38
N GLY A 3 -11.62 23.35 16.34
CA GLY A 3 -12.21 22.02 16.22
C GLY A 3 -11.66 21.30 14.99
N THR A 4 -11.71 19.96 15.00
CA THR A 4 -11.30 19.12 13.87
C THR A 4 -11.86 19.68 12.57
N ASN A 5 -10.98 20.07 11.66
CA ASN A 5 -11.30 20.60 10.36
C ASN A 5 -11.59 19.44 9.40
N TRP A 6 -12.76 18.84 9.58
CA TRP A 6 -13.22 17.68 8.80
C TRP A 6 -13.20 17.94 7.30
N ILE A 7 -13.49 19.18 6.86
CA ILE A 7 -13.46 19.56 5.45
C ILE A 7 -12.02 19.52 4.92
N GLY A 8 -11.08 20.14 5.63
CA GLY A 8 -9.67 20.13 5.25
C GLY A 8 -9.07 18.72 5.20
N LEU A 9 -9.40 17.89 6.19
CA LEU A 9 -9.00 16.48 6.23
C LEU A 9 -9.56 15.70 5.02
N TRP A 10 -10.86 15.86 4.73
CA TRP A 10 -11.49 15.19 3.60
C TRP A 10 -10.91 15.62 2.25
N THR A 11 -10.62 16.92 2.08
CA THR A 11 -9.97 17.44 0.88
C THR A 11 -8.57 16.84 0.71
N LEU A 12 -7.79 16.74 1.78
CA LEU A 12 -6.44 16.17 1.74
C LEU A 12 -6.48 14.67 1.38
N ILE A 13 -7.39 13.90 1.99
CA ILE A 13 -7.61 12.49 1.67
C ILE A 13 -7.98 12.34 0.18
N THR A 14 -8.96 13.09 -0.29
CA THR A 14 -9.45 12.99 -1.66
C THR A 14 -8.36 13.32 -2.68
N ARG A 15 -7.55 14.35 -2.39
CA ARG A 15 -6.39 14.72 -3.21
C ARG A 15 -5.36 13.58 -3.26
N GLU A 16 -5.07 12.96 -2.13
CA GLU A 16 -4.08 11.89 -2.02
C GLU A 16 -4.53 10.61 -2.75
N VAL A 17 -5.81 10.24 -2.58
CA VAL A 17 -6.43 9.11 -3.29
C VAL A 17 -6.47 9.39 -4.79
N GLY A 18 -6.87 10.60 -5.21
CA GLY A 18 -6.88 11.00 -6.62
C GLY A 18 -5.49 10.97 -7.25
N ARG A 19 -4.46 11.40 -6.52
CA ARG A 19 -3.06 11.33 -6.94
C ARG A 19 -2.66 9.88 -7.23
N PHE A 20 -2.97 8.96 -6.32
CA PHE A 20 -2.74 7.52 -6.54
C PHE A 20 -3.36 7.03 -7.84
N PHE A 21 -4.65 7.32 -8.07
CA PHE A 21 -5.34 6.90 -9.29
C PHE A 21 -4.76 7.52 -10.54
N SER A 22 -4.10 8.69 -10.47
CA SER A 22 -3.41 9.26 -11.64
C SER A 22 -2.11 8.52 -12.01
N VAL A 23 -1.47 7.83 -11.06
CA VAL A 23 -0.20 7.10 -11.28
C VAL A 23 -0.35 5.58 -11.15
N TYR A 24 -1.56 5.04 -11.33
CA TYR A 24 -1.83 3.60 -11.23
C TYR A 24 -0.91 2.75 -12.13
N ARG A 25 -0.56 3.24 -13.32
CA ARG A 25 0.32 2.51 -14.26
C ARG A 25 1.75 2.30 -13.73
N GLN A 26 2.21 3.16 -12.84
CA GLN A 26 3.56 3.08 -12.28
C GLN A 26 3.57 2.37 -10.92
N THR A 27 2.40 2.20 -10.32
CA THR A 27 2.27 1.78 -8.92
C THR A 27 1.58 0.42 -8.80
N VAL A 28 0.52 0.20 -9.57
CA VAL A 28 -0.26 -1.05 -9.60
C VAL A 28 0.34 -2.04 -10.59
N LEU A 29 0.58 -1.59 -11.82
CA LEU A 29 1.03 -2.46 -12.92
C LEU A 29 2.31 -3.25 -12.60
N PRO A 30 3.41 -2.62 -12.09
CA PRO A 30 4.63 -3.36 -11.81
C PRO A 30 4.41 -4.44 -10.75
N GLY A 31 3.66 -4.13 -9.69
CA GLY A 31 3.33 -5.09 -8.65
C GLY A 31 2.53 -6.28 -9.20
N LEU A 32 1.52 -6.03 -10.03
CA LEU A 32 0.72 -7.10 -10.64
C LEU A 32 1.52 -7.97 -11.60
N ILE A 33 2.38 -7.37 -12.41
CA ILE A 33 3.24 -8.11 -13.34
C ILE A 33 4.20 -9.00 -12.53
N SER A 34 4.86 -8.46 -11.50
CA SER A 34 5.76 -9.25 -10.66
C SER A 34 5.02 -10.38 -9.94
N SER A 35 3.87 -10.10 -9.32
CA SER A 35 3.06 -11.13 -8.66
C SER A 35 2.57 -12.20 -9.63
N GLY A 36 2.11 -11.82 -10.82
CA GLY A 36 1.70 -12.75 -11.87
C GLY A 36 2.85 -13.61 -12.37
N LEU A 37 4.02 -13.01 -12.63
CA LEU A 37 5.23 -13.74 -13.00
C LEU A 37 5.66 -14.70 -11.90
N TYR A 38 5.59 -14.31 -10.62
CA TYR A 38 5.88 -15.21 -9.52
C TYR A 38 4.92 -16.39 -9.49
N ILE A 39 3.61 -16.16 -9.62
CA ILE A 39 2.63 -17.25 -9.67
C ILE A 39 2.92 -18.19 -10.84
N LEU A 40 3.19 -17.65 -12.03
CA LEU A 40 3.47 -18.46 -13.22
C LEU A 40 4.80 -19.22 -13.10
N VAL A 41 5.89 -18.54 -12.79
CA VAL A 41 7.21 -19.15 -12.72
C VAL A 41 7.26 -20.18 -11.60
N PHE A 42 6.78 -19.83 -10.40
CA PHE A 42 6.80 -20.75 -9.27
C PHE A 42 5.75 -21.85 -9.39
N GLY A 43 4.58 -21.56 -9.94
CA GLY A 43 3.56 -22.57 -10.24
C GLY A 43 4.10 -23.60 -11.22
N PHE A 44 4.52 -23.21 -12.43
CA PHE A 44 4.96 -24.17 -13.43
C PHE A 44 6.29 -24.86 -13.11
N THR A 45 7.27 -24.13 -12.53
CA THR A 45 8.63 -24.65 -12.38
C THR A 45 8.84 -25.42 -11.07
N LEU A 46 8.26 -24.94 -9.97
CA LEU A 46 8.49 -25.56 -8.66
C LEU A 46 7.49 -26.67 -8.35
N GLU A 47 6.28 -26.67 -8.94
CA GLU A 47 5.36 -27.81 -8.81
C GLU A 47 5.99 -29.11 -9.33
N GLN A 48 6.86 -29.03 -10.35
CA GLN A 48 7.60 -30.18 -10.86
C GLN A 48 8.71 -30.70 -9.91
N ARG A 49 9.14 -29.91 -8.92
CA ARG A 49 10.21 -30.27 -7.97
C ARG A 49 9.69 -30.54 -6.55
N ILE A 50 8.71 -29.74 -6.12
CA ILE A 50 8.07 -29.79 -4.82
C ILE A 50 6.58 -29.57 -5.08
N ALA A 51 5.85 -30.66 -5.31
CA ALA A 51 4.43 -30.59 -5.61
C ALA A 51 3.63 -30.09 -4.38
N GLU A 52 3.97 -30.59 -3.19
CA GLU A 52 3.22 -30.31 -1.96
C GLU A 52 4.15 -30.05 -0.78
N ILE A 53 3.71 -29.15 0.10
CA ILE A 53 4.27 -28.93 1.43
C ILE A 53 3.20 -29.32 2.44
N ASN A 54 3.45 -30.35 3.25
CA ASN A 54 2.50 -30.83 4.27
C ASN A 54 1.09 -31.14 3.71
N GLY A 55 0.99 -31.66 2.49
CA GLY A 55 -0.29 -31.98 1.83
C GLY A 55 -1.02 -30.76 1.22
N ILE A 56 -0.38 -29.58 1.20
CA ILE A 56 -0.91 -28.38 0.56
C ILE A 56 -0.07 -28.11 -0.70
N PRO A 57 -0.70 -27.87 -1.87
CA PRO A 57 0.00 -27.49 -3.09
C PRO A 57 0.91 -26.28 -2.86
N TYR A 58 2.16 -26.36 -3.33
CA TYR A 58 3.15 -25.31 -3.13
C TYR A 58 2.66 -23.92 -3.57
N THR A 59 1.96 -23.86 -4.70
CA THR A 59 1.44 -22.62 -5.28
C THR A 59 0.42 -21.94 -4.36
N LEU A 60 -0.38 -22.72 -3.63
CA LEU A 60 -1.32 -22.22 -2.63
C LEU A 60 -0.63 -21.74 -1.36
N PHE A 61 0.53 -22.31 -1.01
CA PHE A 61 1.29 -21.92 0.15
C PHE A 61 2.00 -20.56 -0.02
N ILE A 62 2.52 -20.25 -1.21
CA ILE A 62 3.27 -19.01 -1.46
C ILE A 62 2.39 -17.77 -1.69
N LEU A 63 1.16 -17.97 -2.16
CA LEU A 63 0.22 -16.92 -2.57
C LEU A 63 -0.08 -15.89 -1.47
N PRO A 64 -0.42 -16.30 -0.23
CA PRO A 64 -0.63 -15.35 0.86
C PRO A 64 0.60 -14.47 1.09
N GLY A 65 1.80 -15.04 1.01
CA GLY A 65 3.06 -14.30 1.14
C GLY A 65 3.24 -13.26 0.04
N LEU A 66 3.01 -13.64 -1.23
CA LEU A 66 3.09 -12.72 -2.37
C LEU A 66 2.06 -11.58 -2.27
N LEU A 67 0.84 -11.92 -1.86
CA LEU A 67 -0.24 -10.96 -1.64
C LEU A 67 0.13 -9.97 -0.54
N MET A 68 0.61 -10.44 0.61
CA MET A 68 1.03 -9.56 1.70
C MET A 68 2.20 -8.68 1.29
N MET A 69 3.23 -9.24 0.65
CA MET A 69 4.39 -8.46 0.23
C MET A 69 4.00 -7.34 -0.73
N ASN A 70 3.14 -7.62 -1.71
CA ASN A 70 2.67 -6.62 -2.66
C ASN A 70 1.82 -5.53 -1.98
N THR A 71 0.88 -5.94 -1.12
CA THR A 71 0.02 -5.03 -0.34
C THR A 71 0.87 -4.08 0.49
N LEU A 72 1.85 -4.64 1.21
CA LEU A 72 2.71 -3.97 2.16
C LEU A 72 3.63 -2.96 1.47
N THR A 73 4.33 -3.39 0.41
CA THR A 73 5.23 -2.53 -0.37
C THR A 73 4.48 -1.37 -1.02
N ASN A 74 3.24 -1.58 -1.47
CA ASN A 74 2.45 -0.51 -2.08
C ASN A 74 1.87 0.49 -1.08
N ALA A 75 1.49 0.04 0.12
CA ALA A 75 1.00 0.93 1.18
C ALA A 75 2.12 1.85 1.70
N THR A 76 3.30 1.30 1.97
CA THR A 76 4.45 2.06 2.50
C THR A 76 5.05 2.98 1.45
N ALA A 77 5.23 2.49 0.21
CA ALA A 77 5.77 3.30 -0.89
C ALA A 77 4.90 4.53 -1.20
N ASN A 78 3.57 4.46 -0.97
CA ASN A 78 2.71 5.62 -1.15
C ASN A 78 3.03 6.71 -0.14
N THR A 79 3.04 6.35 1.14
CA THR A 79 3.19 7.29 2.26
C THR A 79 4.54 8.00 2.18
N SER A 80 5.61 7.25 1.92
CA SER A 80 6.95 7.82 1.76
C SER A 80 7.08 8.67 0.50
N SER A 81 6.48 8.26 -0.62
CA SER A 81 6.48 9.07 -1.85
C SER A 81 5.77 10.41 -1.65
N SER A 82 4.63 10.44 -0.95
CA SER A 82 3.88 11.67 -0.69
C SER A 82 4.67 12.62 0.20
N MET A 83 5.28 12.10 1.27
CA MET A 83 6.11 12.89 2.17
C MET A 83 7.35 13.46 1.45
N LEU A 84 8.05 12.62 0.68
CA LEU A 84 9.21 13.03 -0.10
C LEU A 84 8.81 14.09 -1.14
N GLN A 85 7.67 13.91 -1.84
CA GLN A 85 7.17 14.86 -2.81
C GLN A 85 6.87 16.22 -2.17
N MET A 86 6.25 16.25 -0.98
CA MET A 86 6.03 17.49 -0.26
C MET A 86 7.35 18.20 0.11
N LYS A 87 8.37 17.43 0.50
CA LYS A 87 9.70 17.96 0.83
C LYS A 87 10.42 18.51 -0.40
N LEU A 88 10.39 17.79 -1.52
CA LEU A 88 11.05 18.20 -2.77
C LEU A 88 10.36 19.39 -3.45
N LEU A 89 9.02 19.40 -3.46
CA LEU A 89 8.23 20.46 -4.09
C LEU A 89 8.02 21.68 -3.20
N GLN A 90 8.63 21.70 -2.00
CA GLN A 90 8.47 22.76 -1.01
C GLN A 90 7.00 23.09 -0.70
N GLN A 91 6.13 22.08 -0.70
CA GLN A 91 4.70 22.24 -0.38
C GLN A 91 4.41 22.17 1.13
N LEU A 92 5.46 21.93 1.95
CA LEU A 92 5.35 21.92 3.41
C LEU A 92 4.78 23.23 3.98
N PRO A 93 5.28 24.43 3.61
CA PRO A 93 4.76 25.70 4.10
C PRO A 93 3.29 25.93 3.73
N ASP A 94 2.85 25.52 2.54
CA ASP A 94 1.45 25.63 2.10
C ASP A 94 0.51 24.74 2.93
N ILE A 95 0.98 23.57 3.36
CA ILE A 95 0.22 22.68 4.24
C ILE A 95 0.25 23.16 5.70
N LEU A 96 1.34 23.79 6.14
CA LEU A 96 1.49 24.36 7.48
C LEU A 96 0.75 25.70 7.65
N THR A 97 0.46 26.41 6.56
CA THR A 97 -0.36 27.63 6.56
C THR A 97 -1.86 27.34 6.52
N ALA A 98 -2.26 26.14 6.05
CA ALA A 98 -3.61 25.65 6.21
C ALA A 98 -3.89 25.38 7.71
N PRO A 99 -5.10 25.70 8.23
CA PRO A 99 -5.47 25.40 9.61
C PRO A 99 -5.79 23.90 9.77
N LEU A 100 -4.75 23.07 9.64
CA LEU A 100 -4.76 21.62 9.80
C LEU A 100 -3.80 21.24 10.92
N SER A 101 -4.28 20.40 11.83
CA SER A 101 -3.45 19.80 12.86
C SER A 101 -2.52 18.74 12.27
N ALA A 102 -1.38 18.51 12.94
CA ALA A 102 -0.45 17.44 12.56
C ALA A 102 -1.13 16.06 12.50
N MET A 103 -2.10 15.79 13.38
CA MET A 103 -2.85 14.54 13.37
C MET A 103 -3.73 14.38 12.13
N GLU A 104 -4.37 15.44 11.66
CA GLU A 104 -5.21 15.40 10.44
C GLU A 104 -4.37 15.12 9.20
N ILE A 105 -3.17 15.70 9.13
CA ILE A 105 -2.22 15.47 8.05
C ILE A 105 -1.75 14.01 8.06
N SER A 106 -1.31 13.50 9.22
CA SER A 106 -0.88 12.10 9.35
C SER A 106 -1.99 11.13 8.99
N LEU A 107 -3.23 11.37 9.46
CA LEU A 107 -4.37 10.51 9.18
C LEU A 107 -4.69 10.48 7.67
N ALA A 108 -4.62 11.62 6.99
CA ALA A 108 -4.86 11.67 5.55
C ALA A 108 -3.84 10.85 4.75
N TYR A 109 -2.56 10.90 5.12
CA TYR A 109 -1.52 10.09 4.47
C TYR A 109 -1.65 8.59 4.78
N ILE A 110 -1.97 8.24 6.03
CA ILE A 110 -2.24 6.85 6.42
C ILE A 110 -3.41 6.29 5.60
N ILE A 111 -4.51 7.04 5.49
CA ILE A 111 -5.68 6.62 4.71
C ILE A 111 -5.31 6.48 3.23
N GLY A 112 -4.57 7.44 2.66
CA GLY A 112 -4.11 7.36 1.27
C GLY A 112 -3.26 6.12 0.98
N GLY A 113 -2.29 5.81 1.86
CA GLY A 113 -1.47 4.60 1.78
C GLY A 113 -2.29 3.32 1.95
N THR A 114 -3.24 3.32 2.89
CA THR A 114 -4.14 2.19 3.15
C THR A 114 -4.98 1.84 1.93
N VAL A 115 -5.58 2.86 1.28
CA VAL A 115 -6.42 2.68 0.08
C VAL A 115 -5.60 2.04 -1.04
N ARG A 116 -4.41 2.58 -1.34
CA ARG A 116 -3.55 2.03 -2.39
C ARG A 116 -3.09 0.60 -2.09
N GLY A 117 -2.64 0.34 -0.86
CA GLY A 117 -2.25 -1.01 -0.42
C GLY A 117 -3.40 -2.00 -0.59
N THR A 118 -4.60 -1.60 -0.16
CA THR A 118 -5.81 -2.42 -0.24
C THR A 118 -6.19 -2.73 -1.69
N VAL A 119 -6.19 -1.73 -2.57
CA VAL A 119 -6.47 -1.93 -4.00
C VAL A 119 -5.49 -2.93 -4.61
N ASN A 120 -4.19 -2.79 -4.34
CA ASN A 120 -3.19 -3.72 -4.87
C ASN A 120 -3.31 -5.13 -4.29
N GLY A 121 -3.57 -5.27 -2.98
CA GLY A 121 -3.79 -6.56 -2.35
C GLY A 121 -5.00 -7.30 -2.93
N ILE A 122 -6.11 -6.59 -3.18
CA ILE A 122 -7.30 -7.16 -3.84
C ILE A 122 -6.98 -7.58 -5.27
N LEU A 123 -6.24 -6.78 -6.03
CA LEU A 123 -5.89 -7.12 -7.42
C LEU A 123 -4.98 -8.36 -7.49
N VAL A 124 -4.02 -8.51 -6.56
CA VAL A 124 -3.19 -9.72 -6.47
C VAL A 124 -4.02 -10.93 -6.03
N MET A 125 -4.97 -10.74 -5.10
CA MET A 125 -5.91 -11.79 -4.71
C MET A 125 -6.71 -12.29 -5.92
N LEU A 126 -7.26 -11.36 -6.72
CA LEU A 126 -8.00 -11.70 -7.94
C LEU A 126 -7.12 -12.42 -8.97
N LEU A 127 -5.85 -12.01 -9.12
CA LEU A 127 -4.90 -12.73 -9.96
C LEU A 127 -4.70 -14.17 -9.49
N GLY A 128 -4.56 -14.41 -8.18
CA GLY A 128 -4.44 -15.76 -7.62
C GLY A 128 -5.68 -16.62 -7.86
N VAL A 129 -6.88 -16.04 -7.73
CA VAL A 129 -8.14 -16.74 -8.02
C VAL A 129 -8.25 -17.10 -9.49
N ILE A 130 -7.92 -16.18 -10.40
CA ILE A 130 -8.09 -16.37 -11.85
C ILE A 130 -7.03 -17.32 -12.44
N LEU A 131 -5.78 -17.22 -12.00
CA LEU A 131 -4.68 -17.97 -12.63
C LEU A 131 -4.58 -19.42 -12.16
N ILE A 132 -4.98 -19.72 -10.93
CA ILE A 132 -4.75 -21.04 -10.31
C ILE A 132 -5.89 -21.52 -9.41
N ASP A 133 -7.10 -20.96 -9.57
CA ASP A 133 -8.29 -21.35 -8.82
C ASP A 133 -8.10 -21.34 -7.29
N MET A 134 -7.41 -20.32 -6.76
CA MET A 134 -7.12 -20.20 -5.33
C MET A 134 -8.41 -20.27 -4.49
N PRO A 135 -8.54 -21.24 -3.55
CA PRO A 135 -9.72 -21.37 -2.73
C PRO A 135 -9.76 -20.27 -1.67
N VAL A 136 -10.71 -19.35 -1.81
CA VAL A 136 -10.97 -18.29 -0.82
C VAL A 136 -12.14 -18.71 0.05
N GLN A 137 -11.84 -19.31 1.20
CA GLN A 137 -12.87 -19.82 2.14
C GLN A 137 -13.64 -18.69 2.82
N GLN A 138 -12.94 -17.59 3.18
CA GLN A 138 -13.53 -16.45 3.89
C GLN A 138 -13.12 -15.12 3.25
N PRO A 139 -13.76 -14.70 2.14
CA PRO A 139 -13.38 -13.48 1.42
C PRO A 139 -13.42 -12.22 2.29
N ALA A 140 -14.43 -12.10 3.16
CA ALA A 140 -14.57 -10.96 4.07
C ALA A 140 -13.41 -10.87 5.08
N ALA A 141 -12.96 -12.01 5.62
CA ALA A 141 -11.83 -12.06 6.54
C ALA A 141 -10.51 -11.71 5.82
N THR A 142 -10.33 -12.22 4.59
CA THR A 142 -9.16 -11.87 3.76
C THR A 142 -9.09 -10.38 3.46
N ILE A 143 -10.21 -9.77 3.05
CA ILE A 143 -10.28 -8.32 2.80
C ILE A 143 -10.02 -7.54 4.09
N GLY A 144 -10.62 -7.95 5.21
CA GLY A 144 -10.36 -7.34 6.52
C GLY A 144 -8.88 -7.39 6.91
N PHE A 145 -8.22 -8.52 6.64
CA PHE A 145 -6.79 -8.66 6.89
C PHE A 145 -5.93 -7.77 5.98
N ILE A 146 -6.26 -7.69 4.68
CA ILE A 146 -5.60 -6.79 3.73
C ILE A 146 -5.69 -5.34 4.21
N ILE A 147 -6.86 -4.91 4.68
CA ILE A 147 -7.08 -3.56 5.20
C ILE A 147 -6.26 -3.33 6.46
N MET A 148 -6.23 -4.29 7.41
CA MET A 148 -5.42 -4.18 8.62
C MET A 148 -3.92 -4.03 8.30
N VAL A 149 -3.38 -4.89 7.43
CA VAL A 149 -1.97 -4.83 7.03
C VAL A 149 -1.67 -3.51 6.32
N SER A 150 -2.56 -3.10 5.40
CA SER A 150 -2.43 -1.84 4.68
C SER A 150 -2.54 -0.61 5.57
N GLY A 151 -3.26 -0.69 6.70
CA GLY A 151 -3.44 0.41 7.64
C GLY A 151 -2.35 0.51 8.71
N ALA A 152 -1.79 -0.62 9.16
CA ALA A 152 -0.80 -0.64 10.23
C ALA A 152 0.56 -0.05 9.81
N LEU A 153 0.98 -0.26 8.57
CA LEU A 153 2.36 0.02 8.13
C LEU A 153 2.62 1.41 7.52
N PRO A 154 1.64 2.13 6.93
CA PRO A 154 1.78 3.56 6.63
C PRO A 154 2.18 4.39 7.86
N VAL A 155 1.70 4.00 9.05
CA VAL A 155 2.05 4.63 10.33
C VAL A 155 3.55 4.51 10.59
N TRP A 156 4.11 3.34 10.34
CA TRP A 156 5.54 3.08 10.51
C TRP A 156 6.36 3.86 9.48
N GLY A 157 5.99 3.81 8.19
CA GLY A 157 6.66 4.61 7.15
C GLY A 157 6.72 6.10 7.47
N TRP A 158 5.61 6.66 7.98
CA TRP A 158 5.57 8.06 8.43
C TRP A 158 6.54 8.36 9.58
N SER A 159 6.77 7.43 10.52
CA SER A 159 7.69 7.70 11.65
C SER A 159 9.15 7.87 11.20
N TRP A 160 9.59 7.12 10.18
CA TRP A 160 10.97 7.19 9.67
C TRP A 160 11.20 8.42 8.79
N ASP A 161 10.17 8.90 8.11
CA ASP A 161 10.31 10.07 7.24
C ASP A 161 10.31 11.40 8.01
N ASN A 162 10.12 11.39 9.33
CA ASN A 162 10.24 12.58 10.19
C ASN A 162 11.69 12.94 10.57
N TYR A 163 12.69 12.10 10.24
CA TYR A 163 14.08 12.45 10.52
C TYR A 163 14.60 13.53 9.56
N PRO A 164 15.35 14.54 10.07
CA PRO A 164 15.99 15.54 9.23
C PRO A 164 16.95 14.88 8.25
N ILE A 165 16.84 15.21 6.97
CA ILE A 165 17.81 14.77 5.96
C ILE A 165 19.08 15.62 6.16
N PRO A 166 20.23 15.02 6.49
CA PRO A 166 21.46 15.78 6.69
C PRO A 166 21.81 16.56 5.42
N GLY A 167 22.02 17.88 5.53
CA GLY A 167 22.47 18.73 4.43
C GLY A 167 21.39 19.54 3.71
N ILE A 168 20.10 19.40 4.07
CA ILE A 168 19.05 20.29 3.56
C ILE A 168 18.64 21.28 4.66
N ASN A 169 18.92 22.57 4.43
CA ASN A 169 18.64 23.64 5.37
C ASN A 169 17.24 24.19 5.11
N TRP A 170 16.32 23.97 6.05
CA TRP A 170 14.88 24.26 5.91
C TRP A 170 14.48 25.60 6.54
N ARG A 171 15.33 26.62 6.40
CA ARG A 171 15.03 27.99 6.82
C ARG A 171 14.41 28.76 5.66
#